data_AF-A0A9N7MPU6-F1
#
_entry.id   AF-A0A9N7MPU6-F1
#
_cell.length_a   1.000
_cell.length_b   1.000
_cell.length_c   1.000
_cell.angle_alpha   90.00
_cell.angle_beta   90.00
_cell.angle_gamma   90.00
#
_symmetry.space_group_name_H-M   'P 1'
#
loop_
_entity.id
_entity.type
_entity.pdbx_description
1 polymer ?
#
loop_
_entity_poly.entity_id
_entity_poly.type
_entity_poly.pdbx_seq_one_letter_code
_entity_poly.pdbx_strand_id
1 'polypeptide(L)'
;MHAMWKPRKLKYIYLLATLYVFTLTLPSASAMYWAYGDQLLTHANAFSLLPRTGWRDAAVFITFEFACTPLYFVWEKVIGMHDTRSICLRALARLPVVIPILFLAIIFPFFSPINSAVGALLVSFTVYIIPSLSHMLTYRKASTRQVFFDLL
;
A
#
# COMPACT_ATOMS: atom_id res chain seq x y z
N MET A 1 -0.63 15.37 11.14
CA MET A 1 0.18 15.32 9.90
C MET A 1 1.09 16.54 9.88
N HIS A 2 2.34 16.38 10.31
CA HIS A 2 3.33 17.46 10.50
C HIS A 2 4.58 17.23 9.64
N ALA A 3 4.42 17.14 8.31
CA ALA A 3 5.58 17.04 7.40
C ALA A 3 5.62 18.13 6.32
N MET A 4 4.60 19.00 6.22
CA MET A 4 4.56 20.05 5.19
C MET A 4 4.04 21.35 5.77
N TRP A 5 4.90 22.04 6.54
CA TRP A 5 4.59 23.33 7.18
C TRP A 5 4.63 24.53 6.22
N LYS A 6 5.18 24.39 4.99
CA LYS A 6 5.09 25.40 3.90
C LYS A 6 5.13 24.75 2.50
N PRO A 7 4.02 24.64 1.76
CA PRO A 7 3.99 23.99 0.45
C PRO A 7 4.38 24.98 -0.67
N ARG A 8 5.67 25.28 -0.85
CA ARG A 8 6.13 26.13 -1.97
C ARG A 8 6.50 25.36 -3.24
N LYS A 9 6.90 24.07 -3.14
CA LYS A 9 7.34 23.24 -4.28
C LYS A 9 6.65 21.88 -4.34
N LEU A 10 5.39 21.81 -3.89
CA LEU A 10 4.65 20.56 -3.78
C LEU A 10 4.60 19.81 -5.13
N LYS A 11 4.24 20.50 -6.21
CA LYS A 11 4.12 19.92 -7.57
C LYS A 11 5.41 19.24 -8.05
N TYR A 12 6.56 19.88 -7.88
CA TYR A 12 7.86 19.34 -8.34
C TYR A 12 8.33 18.15 -7.51
N ILE A 13 8.10 18.17 -6.20
CA ILE A 13 8.50 17.06 -5.31
C ILE A 13 7.68 15.81 -5.63
N TYR A 14 6.37 15.94 -5.84
CA TYR A 14 5.52 14.82 -6.26
C TYR A 14 5.96 14.27 -7.62
N LEU A 15 6.28 15.12 -8.59
CA LEU A 15 6.74 14.69 -9.91
C LEU A 15 8.08 13.92 -9.81
N LEU A 16 9.05 14.46 -9.06
CA LEU A 16 10.33 13.79 -8.86
C LEU A 16 10.19 12.48 -8.06
N ALA A 17 9.32 12.44 -7.06
CA ALA A 17 9.03 11.21 -6.32
C ALA A 17 8.41 10.14 -7.23
N THR A 18 7.47 10.52 -8.09
CA THR A 18 6.89 9.61 -9.08
C THR A 18 7.94 9.07 -10.06
N LEU A 19 8.80 9.93 -10.60
CA LEU A 19 9.91 9.51 -11.46
C LEU A 19 10.87 8.57 -10.73
N TYR A 20 11.20 8.86 -9.48
CA TYR A 20 12.05 8.01 -8.65
C TYR A 20 11.44 6.61 -8.43
N VAL A 21 10.14 6.55 -8.09
CA VAL A 21 9.43 5.27 -7.95
C VAL A 21 9.47 4.48 -9.26
N PHE A 22 9.28 5.13 -10.41
CA PHE A 22 9.40 4.48 -11.71
C PHE A 22 10.81 3.92 -11.96
N THR A 23 11.86 4.66 -11.60
CA THR A 23 13.24 4.15 -11.74
C THR A 23 13.56 2.96 -10.85
N LEU A 24 12.87 2.79 -9.72
CA LEU A 24 13.04 1.62 -8.86
C LEU A 24 12.23 0.41 -9.33
N THR A 25 11.01 0.63 -9.83
CA THR A 25 10.08 -0.46 -10.17
C THR A 25 10.22 -0.96 -11.60
N LEU A 26 10.50 -0.09 -12.57
CA LEU A 26 10.56 -0.50 -13.98
C LEU A 26 11.76 -1.41 -14.28
N PRO A 27 13.00 -1.12 -13.85
CA PRO A 27 14.14 -1.99 -14.14
C PRO A 27 13.99 -3.36 -13.47
N SER A 28 13.58 -3.39 -12.21
CA SER A 28 13.38 -4.63 -11.45
C SER A 28 12.26 -5.50 -12.03
N ALA A 29 11.12 -4.91 -12.40
CA ALA A 29 10.06 -5.63 -13.08
C ALA A 29 10.50 -6.12 -14.46
N SER A 30 11.16 -5.27 -15.26
CA SER A 30 11.61 -5.63 -16.61
C SER A 30 12.58 -6.81 -16.62
N ALA A 31 13.51 -6.87 -15.65
CA ALA A 31 14.42 -8.00 -15.50
C ALA A 31 13.70 -9.31 -15.17
N MET A 32 12.68 -9.28 -14.30
CA MET A 32 11.87 -10.46 -13.94
C MET A 32 11.00 -10.93 -15.10
N TYR A 33 10.34 -10.00 -15.81
CA TYR A 33 9.54 -10.34 -16.99
C TYR A 33 10.40 -10.87 -18.15
N TRP A 34 11.62 -10.36 -18.32
CA TRP A 34 12.56 -10.84 -19.34
C TRP A 34 13.08 -12.25 -19.05
N ALA A 35 13.37 -12.56 -17.78
CA ALA A 35 13.95 -13.84 -17.37
C ALA A 35 12.92 -14.96 -17.15
N TYR A 36 11.72 -14.63 -16.65
CA TYR A 36 10.72 -15.61 -16.19
C TYR A 36 9.30 -15.37 -16.73
N GLY A 37 9.15 -14.60 -17.81
CA GLY A 37 7.85 -14.14 -18.34
C GLY A 37 6.76 -15.21 -18.44
N ASP A 38 7.03 -16.35 -19.06
CA ASP A 38 6.05 -17.43 -19.22
C ASP A 38 5.71 -18.14 -17.91
N GLN A 39 6.68 -18.20 -16.97
CA GLN A 39 6.48 -18.82 -15.67
C GLN A 39 5.72 -17.89 -14.70
N LEU A 40 5.84 -16.56 -14.87
CA LEU A 40 5.06 -15.56 -14.14
C LEU A 40 3.56 -15.62 -14.44
N LEU A 41 3.15 -16.12 -15.62
CA LEU A 41 1.74 -16.32 -15.94
C LEU A 41 1.10 -17.45 -15.10
N THR A 42 1.88 -18.47 -14.74
CA THR A 42 1.39 -19.64 -14.00
C THR A 42 1.66 -19.53 -12.49
N HIS A 43 2.57 -18.65 -12.09
CA HIS A 43 2.96 -18.44 -10.70
C HIS A 43 2.52 -17.07 -10.19
N ALA A 44 1.61 -17.07 -9.23
CA ALA A 44 1.04 -15.87 -8.61
C ALA A 44 2.04 -14.94 -7.89
N ASN A 45 3.27 -15.38 -7.63
CA ASN A 45 4.28 -14.65 -6.87
C ASN A 45 5.66 -14.77 -7.53
N ALA A 46 6.31 -13.65 -7.85
CA ALA A 46 7.63 -13.63 -8.47
C ALA A 46 8.72 -14.31 -7.61
N PHE A 47 8.64 -14.22 -6.27
CA PHE A 47 9.57 -14.89 -5.36
C PHE A 47 9.46 -16.42 -5.38
N SER A 48 8.35 -16.98 -5.87
CA SER A 48 8.20 -18.44 -6.00
C SER A 48 9.07 -19.02 -7.13
N LEU A 49 9.48 -18.17 -8.09
CA LEU A 49 10.30 -18.56 -9.24
C LEU A 49 11.81 -18.55 -8.93
N LEU A 50 12.22 -17.82 -7.89
CA LEU A 50 13.61 -17.77 -7.47
C LEU A 50 14.01 -19.04 -6.69
N PRO A 51 15.25 -19.55 -6.88
CA PRO A 51 15.74 -20.73 -6.19
C PRO A 51 15.70 -20.53 -4.66
N ARG A 52 15.34 -21.60 -3.93
CA ARG A 52 15.29 -21.58 -2.46
C ARG A 52 16.68 -21.31 -1.89
N THR A 53 16.92 -20.08 -1.48
CA THR A 53 18.17 -19.61 -0.88
C THR A 53 17.83 -18.78 0.36
N GLY A 54 18.74 -18.73 1.35
CA GLY A 54 18.54 -17.93 2.55
C GLY A 54 18.29 -16.44 2.26
N TRP A 55 18.84 -15.93 1.15
CA TRP A 55 18.61 -14.56 0.66
C TRP A 55 17.17 -14.33 0.20
N ARG A 56 16.58 -15.30 -0.51
CA ARG A 56 15.19 -15.23 -0.93
C ARG A 56 14.26 -15.26 0.27
N ASP A 57 14.53 -16.15 1.23
CA ASP A 57 13.68 -16.27 2.41
C ASP A 57 13.78 -15.01 3.29
N ALA A 58 14.98 -14.43 3.44
CA ALA A 58 15.16 -13.12 4.09
C ALA A 58 14.39 -11.99 3.38
N ALA A 59 14.41 -11.95 2.04
CA ALA A 59 13.64 -10.96 1.27
C ALA A 59 12.12 -11.10 1.47
N VAL A 60 11.62 -12.33 1.60
CA VAL A 60 10.20 -12.59 1.89
C VAL A 60 9.83 -12.08 3.29
N PHE A 61 10.68 -12.30 4.30
CA PHE A 61 10.45 -11.78 5.66
C PHE A 61 10.40 -10.25 5.69
N ILE A 62 11.37 -9.59 5.05
CA ILE A 62 11.43 -8.11 4.98
C ILE A 62 10.20 -7.55 4.26
N THR A 63 9.81 -8.17 3.15
CA THR A 63 8.64 -7.73 2.36
C THR A 63 7.34 -7.89 3.15
N PHE A 64 7.19 -9.02 3.87
CA PHE A 64 6.04 -9.27 4.71
C PHE A 64 5.94 -8.25 5.86
N GLU A 65 7.05 -7.96 6.54
CA GLU A 65 7.09 -6.96 7.60
C GLU A 65 6.69 -5.56 7.10
N PHE A 66 7.23 -5.15 5.96
CA PHE A 66 6.89 -3.86 5.36
C PHE A 66 5.41 -3.77 4.95
N ALA A 67 4.83 -4.85 4.42
CA ALA A 67 3.41 -4.90 4.05
C ALA A 67 2.47 -4.90 5.25
N CYS A 68 2.82 -5.59 6.34
CA CYS A 68 1.98 -5.68 7.54
C CYS A 68 2.08 -4.46 8.46
N THR A 69 3.19 -3.71 8.42
CA THR A 69 3.41 -2.50 9.22
C THR A 69 2.27 -1.48 9.15
N PRO A 70 1.80 -1.03 7.97
CA PRO A 70 0.68 -0.09 7.89
C PRO A 70 -0.63 -0.65 8.45
N LEU A 71 -0.89 -1.96 8.27
CA LEU A 71 -2.08 -2.60 8.80
C LEU A 71 -2.08 -2.64 10.33
N TYR A 72 -0.93 -2.97 10.93
CA TYR A 72 -0.77 -2.92 12.37
C TYR A 72 -0.94 -1.51 12.91
N PHE A 73 -0.41 -0.50 12.22
CA PHE A 73 -0.57 0.89 12.65
C PHE A 73 -2.03 1.36 12.62
N VAL A 74 -2.77 1.02 11.55
CA VAL A 74 -4.21 1.33 11.47
C VAL A 74 -4.98 0.60 12.58
N TRP A 75 -4.68 -0.67 12.82
CA TRP A 75 -5.35 -1.45 13.85
C TRP A 75 -5.05 -0.97 15.28
N GLU A 76 -3.78 -0.68 15.58
CA GLU A 76 -3.37 -0.08 16.87
C GLU A 76 -4.08 1.25 17.11
N LYS A 77 -4.33 2.03 16.04
CA LYS A 77 -5.09 3.27 16.10
C LYS A 77 -6.59 3.05 16.30
N VAL A 78 -7.18 2.01 15.71
CA VAL A 78 -8.60 1.64 15.92
C VAL A 78 -8.86 1.14 17.34
N ILE A 79 -7.90 0.41 17.92
CA ILE A 79 -7.97 -0.08 19.32
C ILE A 79 -7.68 1.03 20.34
N GLY A 80 -7.10 2.16 19.94
CA GLY A 80 -6.76 3.26 20.86
C GLY A 80 -5.54 2.98 21.74
N MET A 81 -4.73 1.97 21.40
CA MET A 81 -3.52 1.56 22.14
C MET A 81 -2.26 2.33 21.72
N HIS A 82 -2.42 3.52 21.14
CA HIS A 82 -1.32 4.28 20.53
C HIS A 82 -0.30 4.83 21.55
N ASP A 83 -0.62 4.82 22.86
CA ASP A 83 0.22 5.37 23.95
C ASP A 83 0.77 4.30 24.92
N THR A 84 0.47 3.02 24.72
CA THR A 84 0.87 1.99 25.70
C THR A 84 2.30 1.47 25.45
N ARG A 85 3.18 1.61 26.45
CA ARG A 85 4.62 1.28 26.39
C ARG A 85 4.95 -0.23 26.36
N SER A 86 3.97 -1.11 26.53
CA SER A 86 4.19 -2.56 26.70
C SER A 86 4.13 -3.33 25.39
N ILE A 87 5.27 -3.88 24.98
CA ILE A 87 5.45 -4.67 23.75
C ILE A 87 4.56 -5.92 23.76
N CYS A 88 4.34 -6.55 24.92
CA CYS A 88 3.56 -7.77 25.06
C CYS A 88 2.06 -7.56 24.79
N LEU A 89 1.48 -6.47 25.30
CA LEU A 89 0.09 -6.07 25.03
C LEU A 89 -0.09 -5.70 23.55
N ARG A 90 0.91 -5.03 22.95
CA ARG A 90 0.89 -4.68 21.53
C ARG A 90 0.95 -5.92 20.62
N ALA A 91 1.69 -6.94 21.01
CA ALA A 91 1.70 -8.23 20.31
C ALA A 91 0.35 -8.95 20.41
N LEU A 92 -0.28 -8.95 21.59
CA LEU A 92 -1.60 -9.54 21.82
C LEU A 92 -2.70 -8.82 21.03
N ALA A 93 -2.64 -7.49 20.94
CA ALA A 93 -3.56 -6.68 20.14
C ALA A 93 -3.46 -6.96 18.63
N ARG A 94 -2.32 -7.49 18.14
CA ARG A 94 -2.12 -7.84 16.73
C ARG A 94 -2.66 -9.23 16.38
N LEU A 95 -2.78 -10.15 17.34
CA LEU A 95 -3.34 -11.49 17.13
C LEU A 95 -4.73 -11.49 16.46
N PRO A 96 -5.72 -10.68 16.87
CA PRO A 96 -7.04 -10.68 16.23
C PRO A 96 -7.04 -10.19 14.77
N VAL A 97 -5.97 -9.55 14.29
CA VAL A 97 -5.78 -9.22 12.86
C VAL A 97 -5.10 -10.37 12.13
N VAL A 98 -4.08 -10.95 12.75
CA VAL A 98 -3.28 -12.02 12.16
C VAL A 98 -4.10 -13.31 12.03
N ILE A 99 -4.97 -13.62 12.98
CA ILE A 99 -5.77 -14.86 12.99
C ILE A 99 -6.71 -14.95 11.78
N PRO A 100 -7.53 -13.95 11.43
CA PRO A 100 -8.35 -13.98 10.22
C PRO A 100 -7.52 -14.06 8.93
N ILE A 101 -6.40 -13.33 8.86
CA ILE A 101 -5.50 -13.37 7.69
C ILE A 101 -4.91 -14.78 7.53
N LEU A 102 -4.46 -15.39 8.62
CA LEU A 102 -3.93 -16.76 8.65
C LEU A 102 -5.01 -17.78 8.27
N PHE A 103 -6.21 -17.65 8.81
CA PHE A 103 -7.34 -18.52 8.49
C PHE A 103 -7.73 -18.44 7.01
N LEU A 104 -7.81 -17.22 6.47
CA LEU A 104 -8.10 -17.01 5.06
C LEU A 104 -6.98 -17.55 4.15
N ALA A 105 -5.72 -17.42 4.57
CA ALA A 105 -4.57 -17.96 3.84
C ALA A 105 -4.54 -19.50 3.83
N ILE A 106 -5.04 -20.16 4.89
CA ILE A 106 -5.16 -21.63 4.95
C ILE A 106 -6.28 -22.12 4.03
N ILE A 107 -7.42 -21.43 3.99
CA ILE A 107 -8.59 -21.84 3.20
C ILE A 107 -8.39 -21.53 1.71
N PHE A 108 -7.79 -20.39 1.38
CA PHE A 108 -7.63 -19.90 0.02
C PHE A 108 -6.19 -19.42 -0.22
N PRO A 109 -5.28 -20.28 -0.73
CA PRO A 109 -3.90 -19.92 -1.01
C PRO A 109 -3.75 -19.11 -2.32
N PHE A 110 -4.68 -18.20 -2.60
CA PHE A 110 -4.73 -17.40 -3.83
C PHE A 110 -4.01 -16.04 -3.66
N PHE A 111 -2.67 -16.06 -3.63
CA PHE A 111 -1.88 -14.82 -3.49
C PHE A 111 -2.16 -13.77 -4.57
N SER A 112 -2.36 -14.20 -5.82
CA SER A 112 -2.55 -13.28 -6.96
C SER A 112 -3.96 -12.67 -6.99
N PRO A 113 -5.05 -13.45 -6.88
CA PRO A 113 -6.40 -12.88 -6.77
C PRO A 113 -6.58 -11.96 -5.57
N ILE A 114 -5.99 -12.27 -4.40
CA ILE A 114 -6.10 -11.40 -3.21
C ILE A 114 -5.39 -10.06 -3.47
N ASN A 115 -4.15 -10.08 -3.95
CA ASN A 115 -3.40 -8.85 -4.23
C ASN A 115 -4.11 -7.98 -5.29
N SER A 116 -4.67 -8.62 -6.32
CA SER A 116 -5.36 -7.92 -7.40
C SER A 116 -6.73 -7.39 -6.96
N ALA A 117 -7.53 -8.17 -6.21
CA ALA A 117 -8.86 -7.77 -5.78
C ALA A 117 -8.80 -6.70 -4.68
N VAL A 118 -7.97 -6.90 -3.66
CA VAL A 118 -7.79 -5.91 -2.59
C VAL A 118 -7.17 -4.64 -3.16
N GLY A 119 -6.15 -4.76 -4.02
CA GLY A 119 -5.55 -3.62 -4.71
C GLY A 119 -6.56 -2.86 -5.55
N ALA A 120 -7.31 -3.55 -6.43
CA ALA A 120 -8.30 -2.92 -7.29
C ALA A 120 -9.41 -2.24 -6.49
N LEU A 121 -9.97 -2.90 -5.47
CA LEU A 121 -11.04 -2.31 -4.65
C LEU A 121 -10.53 -1.13 -3.83
N LEU A 122 -9.44 -1.31 -3.08
CA LEU A 122 -8.93 -0.28 -2.19
C LEU A 122 -8.44 0.94 -2.97
N VAL A 123 -7.72 0.74 -4.09
CA VAL A 123 -7.29 1.83 -4.98
C VAL A 123 -8.49 2.51 -5.63
N SER A 124 -9.50 1.76 -6.10
CA SER A 124 -10.71 2.34 -6.68
C SER A 124 -11.43 3.27 -5.71
N PHE A 125 -11.62 2.83 -4.46
CA PHE A 125 -12.29 3.66 -3.46
C PHE A 125 -11.43 4.84 -3.00
N THR A 126 -10.14 4.63 -2.72
CA THR A 126 -9.28 5.66 -2.10
C THR A 126 -8.73 6.68 -3.08
N VAL A 127 -8.42 6.28 -4.32
CA VAL A 127 -7.77 7.15 -5.32
C VAL A 127 -8.80 7.79 -6.25
N TYR A 128 -9.88 7.08 -6.59
CA TYR A 128 -10.86 7.57 -7.56
C TYR A 128 -12.16 8.01 -6.91
N ILE A 129 -12.90 7.10 -6.26
CA ILE A 129 -14.28 7.36 -5.80
C ILE A 129 -14.31 8.43 -4.70
N ILE A 130 -13.54 8.28 -3.62
CA ILE A 130 -13.57 9.23 -2.51
C ILE A 130 -13.08 10.63 -2.94
N PRO A 131 -11.93 10.77 -3.64
CA PRO A 131 -11.46 12.08 -4.08
C PRO A 131 -12.42 12.75 -5.07
N SER A 132 -12.93 12.02 -6.07
CA SER A 132 -13.89 12.57 -7.03
C SER A 132 -15.21 12.99 -6.37
N LEU A 133 -15.73 12.19 -5.44
CA LEU A 133 -16.94 12.53 -4.69
C LEU A 133 -16.69 13.75 -3.79
N SER A 134 -15.54 13.81 -3.13
CA SER A 134 -15.17 14.98 -2.32
C SER A 134 -15.08 16.25 -3.18
N HIS A 135 -14.49 16.17 -4.37
CA HIS A 135 -14.41 17.28 -5.30
C HIS A 135 -15.79 17.73 -5.78
N MET A 136 -16.66 16.80 -6.19
CA MET A 136 -18.02 17.10 -6.62
C MET A 136 -18.86 17.75 -5.51
N LEU A 137 -18.73 17.28 -4.27
CA LEU A 137 -19.45 17.83 -3.11
C LEU A 137 -18.93 19.22 -2.72
N THR A 138 -17.62 19.44 -2.73
CA THR A 138 -17.00 20.74 -2.37
C THR A 138 -17.31 21.82 -3.41
N TYR A 139 -17.31 21.50 -4.71
CA TYR A 139 -17.57 22.45 -5.80
C TYR A 139 -19.04 22.50 -6.27
N ARG A 140 -19.97 21.96 -5.46
CA ARG A 140 -21.41 21.99 -5.74
C ARG A 140 -22.02 23.39 -5.58
N LYS A 141 -21.46 24.25 -4.72
CA LYS A 141 -21.92 25.63 -4.50
C LYS A 141 -21.10 26.61 -5.34
N ALA A 142 -21.78 27.60 -5.95
CA ALA A 142 -21.16 28.59 -6.84
C ALA A 142 -20.09 29.45 -6.14
N SER A 143 -20.26 29.73 -4.85
CA SER A 143 -19.33 30.51 -4.02
C SER A 143 -17.97 29.84 -3.81
N THR A 144 -17.88 28.49 -3.86
CA THR A 144 -16.60 27.77 -3.72
C THR A 144 -15.79 27.73 -5.02
N ARG A 145 -16.43 27.98 -6.18
CA ARG A 145 -15.76 27.95 -7.49
C ARG A 145 -14.91 29.20 -7.77
N GLN A 146 -15.25 30.34 -7.17
CA GLN A 146 -14.48 31.58 -7.30
C GLN A 146 -13.12 31.48 -6.58
N VAL A 147 -13.10 30.90 -5.38
CA VAL A 147 -11.87 30.76 -4.57
C VAL A 147 -10.83 29.84 -5.23
N PHE A 148 -11.25 28.84 -6.02
CA PHE A 148 -10.31 28.00 -6.77
C PHE A 148 -9.61 28.74 -7.91
N PHE A 149 -10.30 29.70 -8.54
CA PHE A 149 -9.70 30.53 -9.60
C PHE A 149 -8.72 31.57 -9.05
N ASP A 150 -8.95 32.09 -7.84
CA ASP A 150 -8.05 33.03 -7.16
C ASP A 150 -6.78 32.38 -6.56
N LEU A 151 -6.73 31.04 -6.48
CA LEU A 151 -5.61 30.26 -5.93
C LEU A 151 -4.65 29.71 -7.01
N LEU A 152 -4.92 29.94 -8.30
CA LEU A 152 -4.13 29.45 -9.43
C LEU A 152 -3.17 30.53 -9.94
#